data_AF-A0A8T7MNP2-F1
#
_entry.id   AF-A0A8T7MNP2-F1
#
_cell.length_a   1.000
_cell.length_b   1.000
_cell.length_c   1.000
_cell.angle_alpha   90.00
_cell.angle_beta   90.00
_cell.angle_gamma   90.00
#
_symmetry.space_group_name_H-M   'P 1'
#
loop_
_entity.id
_entity.type
_entity.pdbx_description
1 polymer ?
#
loop_
_entity_poly.entity_id
_entity_poly.type
_entity_poly.pdbx_seq_one_letter_code
_entity_poly.pdbx_strand_id
1 'polypeptide(L)'
;MQIIEITWGGTFSTGGYENEKLSATALVDQGQSPDDAMKVLREFVLSQASRNVQDSYEQRRRLLVELDKLEKNVERARQEWASVSDFLKAQGQKADTSEFPVLKFLAGGSAAAAGPKLETEQSSVVYRDLDSSSPDEDAEEE
;
A
#
# COMPACT_ATOMS: atom_id res chain seq x y z
N MET A 1 27.97 34.07 -9.50
CA MET A 1 26.77 33.34 -9.94
C MET A 1 27.00 31.88 -9.61
N GLN A 2 26.30 31.33 -8.61
CA GLN A 2 26.34 29.89 -8.33
C GLN A 2 25.10 29.26 -8.96
N ILE A 3 25.31 28.37 -9.91
CA ILE A 3 24.26 27.53 -10.50
C ILE A 3 24.16 26.29 -9.62
N ILE A 4 22.96 25.95 -9.17
CA ILE A 4 22.71 24.74 -8.37
C ILE A 4 22.16 23.68 -9.33
N GLU A 5 22.88 22.58 -9.48
CA GLU A 5 22.41 21.42 -10.24
C GLU A 5 21.58 20.51 -9.32
N ILE A 6 20.32 20.27 -9.68
CA ILE A 6 19.42 19.38 -8.96
C ILE A 6 19.08 18.21 -9.88
N THR A 7 19.39 16.99 -9.42
CA THR A 7 19.01 15.76 -10.10
C THR A 7 17.93 15.05 -9.30
N TRP A 8 16.82 14.73 -9.96
CA TRP A 8 15.79 13.86 -9.42
C TRP A 8 15.82 12.53 -10.15
N GLY A 9 15.76 11.42 -9.40
CA GLY A 9 15.71 10.08 -9.97
C GLY A 9 14.80 9.16 -9.16
N GLY A 10 14.09 8.27 -9.86
CA GLY A 10 13.18 7.30 -9.28
C GLY A 10 13.22 5.97 -10.01
N THR A 11 13.02 4.90 -9.27
CA THR A 11 12.79 3.56 -9.81
C THR A 11 11.33 3.21 -9.60
N PHE A 12 10.63 2.87 -10.68
CA PHE A 12 9.21 2.57 -10.69
C PHE A 12 8.99 1.12 -11.13
N SER A 13 8.11 0.41 -10.42
CA SER A 13 7.68 -0.90 -10.86
C SER A 13 6.72 -0.76 -12.05
N THR A 14 6.92 -1.57 -13.07
CA THR A 14 6.01 -1.64 -14.23
C THR A 14 4.89 -2.67 -14.04
N GLY A 15 4.81 -3.31 -12.86
CA GLY A 15 3.87 -4.39 -12.56
C GLY A 15 4.37 -5.80 -12.92
N GLY A 16 5.59 -5.91 -13.46
CA GLY A 16 6.28 -7.18 -13.73
C GLY A 16 7.59 -7.33 -12.96
N TYR A 17 8.48 -8.20 -13.43
CA TYR A 17 9.85 -8.33 -12.89
C TYR A 17 10.78 -7.18 -13.30
N GLU A 18 10.36 -6.37 -14.26
CA GLU A 18 11.10 -5.21 -14.76
C GLU A 18 10.76 -3.96 -13.95
N ASN A 19 11.75 -3.06 -13.85
CA ASN A 19 11.57 -1.74 -13.25
C ASN A 19 12.04 -0.67 -14.23
N GLU A 20 11.33 0.44 -14.27
CA GLU A 20 11.68 1.62 -15.05
C GLU A 20 12.45 2.59 -14.16
N LYS A 21 13.69 2.91 -14.53
CA LYS A 21 14.50 3.92 -13.85
C LYS A 21 14.50 5.19 -14.67
N LEU A 22 14.02 6.27 -14.09
CA LEU A 22 13.98 7.58 -14.74
C LEU A 22 14.72 8.60 -13.90
N SER A 23 15.41 9.52 -14.57
CA SER A 23 16.09 10.64 -13.93
C SER A 23 16.05 11.87 -14.81
N ALA A 24 15.88 13.03 -14.19
CA ALA A 24 15.99 14.32 -14.84
C ALA A 24 16.84 15.27 -13.98
N THR A 25 17.55 16.16 -14.67
CA THR A 25 18.42 17.14 -14.05
C THR A 25 18.00 18.53 -14.49
N ALA A 26 17.89 19.45 -13.54
CA ALA A 26 17.65 20.87 -13.81
C ALA A 26 18.78 21.71 -13.21
N LEU A 27 19.10 22.80 -13.92
CA LEU A 27 19.97 23.85 -13.43
C LEU A 27 19.08 24.95 -12.86
N VAL A 28 19.31 25.29 -11.58
CA VAL A 28 18.51 26.26 -10.84
C VAL A 28 19.37 27.48 -10.52
N ASP A 29 18.88 28.65 -10.90
CA ASP A 29 19.54 29.92 -10.63
C ASP A 29 19.40 30.35 -9.17
N GLN A 30 20.37 31.14 -8.68
CA GLN A 30 20.37 31.70 -7.34
C GLN A 30 19.14 32.60 -7.12
N GLY A 31 18.20 32.13 -6.29
CA GLY A 31 16.97 32.86 -5.94
C GLY A 31 15.68 32.08 -6.22
N GLN A 32 15.75 30.98 -6.98
CA GLN A 32 14.62 30.08 -7.14
C GLN A 32 14.57 29.05 -6.00
N SER A 33 13.35 28.67 -5.61
CA SER A 33 13.12 27.64 -4.60
C SER A 33 13.52 26.25 -5.12
N PRO A 34 14.50 25.57 -4.50
CA PRO A 34 14.87 24.21 -4.87
C PRO A 34 13.68 23.23 -4.80
N ASP A 35 12.74 23.46 -3.88
CA ASP A 35 11.56 22.62 -3.71
C ASP A 35 10.62 22.69 -4.91
N ASP A 36 10.47 23.87 -5.51
CA ASP A 36 9.62 24.04 -6.69
C ASP A 36 10.28 23.45 -7.93
N ALA A 37 11.60 23.61 -8.09
CA ALA A 37 12.35 22.93 -9.14
C ALA A 37 12.22 21.39 -9.02
N MET A 38 12.21 20.87 -7.79
CA MET A 38 12.10 19.44 -7.52
C MET A 38 10.68 18.89 -7.77
N LYS A 39 9.62 19.68 -7.51
CA LYS A 39 8.25 19.32 -7.93
C LYS A 39 8.12 19.25 -9.45
N VAL A 40 8.63 20.28 -10.15
CA VAL A 40 8.61 20.34 -11.61
C VAL A 40 9.38 19.16 -12.22
N LEU A 41 10.57 18.84 -11.70
CA LEU A 41 11.35 17.68 -12.12
C LEU A 41 10.59 16.37 -11.92
N ARG A 42 9.92 16.19 -10.78
CA ARG A 42 9.12 15.00 -10.50
C ARG A 42 7.95 14.87 -11.47
N GLU A 43 7.19 15.95 -11.68
CA GLU A 43 6.07 15.97 -12.62
C GLU A 43 6.53 15.69 -14.05
N PHE A 44 7.65 16.29 -14.46
CA PHE A 44 8.28 16.04 -15.74
C PHE A 44 8.65 14.56 -15.91
N VAL A 45 9.34 13.97 -14.93
CA VAL A 45 9.72 12.56 -15.02
C VAL A 45 8.51 11.62 -15.03
N LEU A 46 7.49 11.90 -14.22
CA LEU A 46 6.25 11.11 -14.24
C LEU A 46 5.50 11.24 -15.58
N SER A 47 5.55 12.40 -16.24
CA SER A 47 4.95 12.58 -17.57
C SER A 47 5.65 11.77 -18.66
N GLN A 48 6.94 11.46 -18.48
CA GLN A 48 7.74 10.65 -19.39
C GLN A 48 7.69 9.15 -19.06
N ALA A 49 7.14 8.78 -17.90
CA ALA A 49 7.06 7.40 -17.47
C ALA A 49 6.12 6.59 -18.36
N SER A 50 6.37 5.28 -18.45
CA SER A 50 5.48 4.36 -19.15
C SER A 50 4.05 4.41 -18.59
N ARG A 51 3.07 4.07 -19.44
CA ARG A 51 1.65 4.08 -19.08
C ARG A 51 1.35 3.22 -17.84
N ASN A 52 1.99 2.05 -17.72
CA ASN A 52 1.81 1.17 -16.56
C ASN A 52 2.26 1.85 -15.25
N VAL A 53 3.35 2.62 -15.29
CA VAL A 53 3.85 3.37 -14.14
C VAL A 53 2.89 4.51 -13.78
N GLN A 54 2.37 5.23 -14.79
CA GLN A 54 1.38 6.29 -14.58
C GLN A 54 0.09 5.74 -13.96
N ASP A 55 -0.45 4.64 -14.51
CA ASP A 55 -1.65 3.97 -13.99
C ASP A 55 -1.44 3.50 -12.54
N SER A 56 -0.28 2.88 -12.26
CA SER A 56 0.08 2.44 -10.90
C SER A 56 0.22 3.61 -9.93
N TYR A 57 0.79 4.73 -10.38
CA TYR A 57 0.94 5.94 -9.58
C TYR A 57 -0.41 6.56 -9.26
N GLU A 58 -1.32 6.65 -10.23
CA GLU A 58 -2.68 7.12 -10.03
C GLU A 58 -3.47 6.21 -9.08
N GLN A 59 -3.39 4.89 -9.28
CA GLN A 59 -4.07 3.92 -8.44
C GLN A 59 -3.57 4.03 -7.00
N ARG A 60 -2.26 4.11 -6.79
CA ARG A 60 -1.68 4.35 -5.47
C ARG A 60 -2.21 5.64 -4.84
N ARG A 61 -2.28 6.74 -5.61
CA ARG A 61 -2.81 8.02 -5.11
C ARG A 61 -4.27 7.90 -4.69
N ARG A 62 -5.10 7.20 -5.48
CA ARG A 62 -6.52 6.95 -5.15
C ARG A 62 -6.65 6.12 -3.87
N LEU A 63 -5.90 5.03 -3.76
CA LEU A 63 -5.91 4.17 -2.57
C LEU A 63 -5.48 4.91 -1.30
N LEU A 64 -4.49 5.81 -1.37
CA LEU A 64 -4.09 6.62 -0.22
C LEU A 64 -5.21 7.56 0.24
N VAL A 65 -5.96 8.14 -0.69
CA VAL A 65 -7.12 8.99 -0.36
C VAL A 65 -8.24 8.16 0.25
N GLU A 66 -8.49 6.95 -0.27
CA GLU A 66 -9.49 6.04 0.30
C GLU A 66 -9.10 5.57 1.70
N LEU A 67 -7.82 5.29 1.93
CA LEU A 67 -7.29 4.92 3.24
C LEU A 67 -7.48 6.04 4.26
N ASP A 68 -7.12 7.28 3.93
CA ASP A 68 -7.34 8.44 4.81
C ASP A 68 -8.85 8.65 5.13
N LYS A 69 -9.73 8.47 4.15
CA LYS A 69 -11.18 8.51 4.37
C LYS A 69 -11.64 7.40 5.32
N LEU A 70 -11.12 6.18 5.14
CA LEU A 70 -11.48 5.03 5.97
C LEU A 70 -11.01 5.23 7.41
N GLU A 71 -9.78 5.71 7.61
CA GLU A 71 -9.23 6.05 8.92
C GLU A 71 -10.10 7.08 9.65
N LYS A 72 -10.49 8.16 8.96
CA LYS A 72 -11.40 9.18 9.51
C LYS A 72 -12.77 8.61 9.87
N ASN A 73 -13.32 7.74 9.03
CA ASN A 73 -14.60 7.09 9.31
C ASN A 73 -14.53 6.16 10.53
N VAL A 74 -13.45 5.39 10.65
CA VAL A 74 -13.19 4.53 11.81
C VAL A 74 -13.08 5.37 13.08
N GLU A 75 -12.33 6.46 13.04
CA GLU A 75 -12.16 7.33 14.19
C GLU A 75 -13.47 8.00 14.60
N ARG A 76 -14.27 8.47 13.64
CA ARG A 76 -15.63 8.97 13.92
C ARG A 76 -16.51 7.90 14.56
N ALA A 77 -16.53 6.69 14.02
CA ALA A 77 -17.32 5.59 14.57
C ALA A 77 -16.89 5.21 16.00
N ARG A 78 -15.59 5.29 16.31
CA ARG A 78 -15.09 5.10 17.68
C ARG A 78 -15.59 6.17 18.64
N GLN A 79 -15.61 7.43 18.22
CA GLN A 79 -16.09 8.54 19.04
C GLN A 79 -17.60 8.43 19.28
N GLU A 80 -18.37 8.12 18.25
CA GLU A 80 -19.81 7.85 18.35
C GLU A 80 -20.07 6.67 19.31
N TRP A 81 -19.31 5.58 19.16
CA TRP A 81 -19.40 4.42 20.05
C TRP A 81 -19.07 4.76 21.51
N ALA A 82 -18.00 5.52 21.75
CA ALA A 82 -17.64 5.95 23.10
C ALA A 82 -18.76 6.79 23.72
N SER A 83 -19.35 7.72 22.95
CA SER A 83 -20.47 8.53 23.41
C SER A 83 -21.70 7.69 23.77
N VAL A 84 -22.06 6.72 22.93
CA VAL A 84 -23.19 5.80 23.20
C VAL A 84 -22.89 4.91 24.40
N SER A 85 -21.67 4.38 24.51
CA SER A 85 -21.23 3.57 25.64
C SER A 85 -21.35 4.33 26.95
N ASP A 86 -20.92 5.59 26.98
CA ASP A 86 -20.99 6.44 28.17
C ASP A 86 -22.42 6.85 28.53
N PHE A 87 -23.26 7.12 27.54
CA PHE A 87 -24.70 7.35 27.74
C PHE A 87 -25.38 6.14 28.38
N LEU A 88 -25.12 4.93 27.88
CA LEU A 88 -25.72 3.70 28.39
C LEU A 88 -25.23 3.36 29.81
N LYS A 89 -23.93 3.57 30.09
CA LYS A 89 -23.38 3.46 31.45
C LYS A 89 -24.07 4.43 32.41
N ALA A 90 -24.32 5.68 31.99
CA ALA A 90 -25.00 6.68 32.80
C ALA A 90 -26.46 6.29 33.11
N GLN A 91 -27.11 5.51 32.23
CA GLN A 91 -28.44 4.93 32.47
C GLN A 91 -28.41 3.67 33.36
N GLY A 92 -27.24 3.26 33.87
CA GLY A 92 -27.09 2.10 34.72
C GLY A 92 -27.04 0.76 33.97
N GLN A 93 -27.02 0.77 32.63
CA GLN A 93 -26.75 -0.44 31.85
C GLN A 93 -25.25 -0.75 31.91
N LYS A 94 -24.89 -1.94 32.38
CA LYS A 94 -23.50 -2.42 32.33
C LYS A 94 -23.16 -2.72 30.87
N ALA A 95 -22.28 -1.90 30.29
CA ALA A 95 -21.72 -2.06 28.94
C ALA A 95 -20.88 -3.36 28.75
N ASP A 96 -20.80 -4.21 29.77
CA ASP A 96 -20.08 -5.49 29.80
C ASP A 96 -20.99 -6.68 29.44
N THR A 97 -22.21 -6.41 28.98
CA THR A 97 -23.08 -7.43 28.40
C THR A 97 -22.47 -7.89 27.08
N SER A 98 -22.38 -9.20 26.86
CA SER A 98 -21.80 -9.87 25.68
C SER A 98 -22.40 -9.47 24.32
N GLU A 99 -23.33 -8.51 24.30
CA GLU A 99 -24.00 -7.94 23.14
C GLU A 99 -23.31 -6.65 22.64
N PHE A 100 -22.35 -6.09 23.39
CA PHE A 100 -21.59 -4.91 22.98
C PHE A 100 -20.28 -5.32 22.29
N PRO A 101 -20.08 -5.05 20.98
CA PRO A 101 -18.84 -5.39 20.29
C PRO A 101 -17.68 -4.60 20.89
N VAL A 102 -16.81 -5.31 21.62
CA VAL A 102 -15.56 -4.74 22.11
C VAL A 102 -14.61 -4.64 20.92
N LEU A 103 -14.34 -3.43 20.43
CA LEU A 103 -13.41 -3.14 19.33
C LEU A 103 -11.93 -3.30 19.77
N LYS A 104 -11.59 -4.41 20.42
CA LYS A 104 -10.26 -4.72 20.97
C LYS A 104 -9.16 -4.80 19.91
N PHE A 105 -9.52 -5.02 18.63
CA PHE A 105 -8.56 -5.18 17.53
C PHE A 105 -8.24 -3.89 16.76
N LEU A 106 -8.85 -2.76 17.12
CA LEU A 106 -8.68 -1.50 16.38
C LEU A 106 -7.64 -0.56 17.03
N ALA A 107 -7.22 -0.82 18.27
CA ALA A 107 -6.16 -0.08 18.96
C ALA A 107 -4.73 -0.52 18.56
N GLY A 108 -4.54 -1.07 17.35
CA GLY A 108 -3.26 -1.56 16.83
C GLY A 108 -2.44 -0.52 16.07
N GLY A 109 -2.56 0.76 16.42
CA GLY A 109 -1.70 1.82 15.88
C GLY A 109 -0.84 2.38 17.01
N SER A 110 0.47 2.09 16.97
CA SER A 110 1.50 2.55 17.91
C SER A 110 1.59 1.84 19.28
N ALA A 111 2.25 0.67 19.32
CA ALA A 111 3.21 0.36 20.37
C ALA A 111 4.17 -0.74 19.90
N ALA A 112 5.47 -0.43 19.91
CA ALA A 112 6.52 -1.42 19.82
C ALA A 112 6.47 -2.38 21.03
N ALA A 113 7.04 -3.58 20.81
CA ALA A 113 7.38 -4.65 21.76
C ALA A 113 6.36 -5.80 21.92
N ALA A 114 6.91 -7.02 21.78
CA ALA A 114 6.29 -8.34 21.84
C ALA A 114 5.52 -8.78 20.57
N GLY A 115 6.29 -9.17 19.55
CA GLY A 115 5.74 -9.93 18.42
C GLY A 115 5.15 -11.28 18.88
N PRO A 116 4.02 -11.73 18.34
CA PRO A 116 3.54 -13.08 18.58
C PRO A 116 4.48 -14.07 17.88
N LYS A 117 5.01 -15.04 18.65
CA LYS A 117 5.63 -16.25 18.09
C LYS A 117 4.57 -16.99 17.27
N LEU A 118 4.73 -16.97 15.95
CA LEU A 118 4.08 -17.90 15.06
C LEU A 118 4.76 -19.26 15.25
N GLU A 119 4.14 -20.14 16.03
CA GLU A 119 4.43 -21.56 15.94
C GLU A 119 3.82 -22.06 14.63
N THR A 120 4.69 -22.18 13.63
CA THR A 120 4.37 -22.74 12.32
C THR A 120 4.20 -24.25 12.48
N GLU A 121 2.97 -24.73 12.66
CA GLU A 121 2.67 -26.13 12.35
C GLU A 121 2.69 -26.28 10.81
N GLN A 122 3.76 -26.91 10.32
CA GLN A 122 3.94 -27.25 8.91
C GLN A 122 2.89 -28.28 8.48
N SER A 123 1.77 -27.83 7.92
CA SER A 123 0.96 -28.66 7.03
C SER A 123 1.63 -28.71 5.66
N SER A 124 2.51 -29.70 5.44
CA SER A 124 3.02 -29.99 4.11
C SER A 124 1.89 -30.53 3.24
N VAL A 125 1.46 -29.75 2.25
CA VAL A 125 0.63 -30.26 1.15
C VAL A 125 1.59 -30.94 0.18
N VAL A 126 1.59 -32.27 0.21
CA VAL A 126 2.27 -33.09 -0.80
C VAL A 126 1.54 -32.86 -2.13
N TYR A 127 2.15 -32.14 -3.05
CA TYR A 127 1.72 -32.15 -4.45
C TYR A 127 1.97 -33.56 -4.96
N ARG A 128 0.87 -34.30 -5.19
CA ARG A 128 0.93 -35.59 -5.87
C ARG A 128 1.18 -35.28 -7.33
N ASP A 129 2.34 -35.71 -7.82
CA ASP A 129 2.70 -35.68 -9.23
C ASP A 129 1.52 -36.23 -10.04
N LEU A 130 0.89 -35.36 -10.84
CA LEU A 130 -0.01 -35.82 -11.89
C LEU A 130 0.88 -36.38 -12.99
N ASP A 131 0.92 -37.70 -12.93
CA ASP A 131 1.58 -38.64 -13.81
C ASP A 131 1.74 -38.13 -15.25
N SER A 132 3.01 -38.13 -15.65
CA SER A 132 3.46 -38.23 -17.02
C SER A 132 2.73 -39.35 -17.76
N SER A 133 1.95 -39.00 -18.77
CA SER A 133 1.57 -39.92 -19.84
C SER A 133 1.46 -39.15 -21.15
N SER A 134 2.62 -38.81 -21.71
CA SER A 134 2.85 -38.96 -23.16
C SER A 134 3.19 -40.43 -23.41
N PRO A 135 2.55 -41.05 -24.40
CA PRO A 135 3.32 -41.53 -25.56
C PRO A 135 2.60 -41.17 -26.89
N ASP A 136 3.32 -40.56 -27.83
CA ASP A 136 3.89 -41.17 -29.05
C ASP A 136 2.92 -40.89 -30.22
N GLU A 137 3.27 -39.99 -31.15
CA GLU A 137 4.08 -40.24 -32.35
C GLU A 137 3.57 -41.39 -33.24
N ASP A 138 3.65 -41.12 -34.55
CA ASP A 138 3.33 -41.94 -35.72
C ASP A 138 1.93 -41.74 -36.32
N ALA A 139 1.72 -41.68 -37.63
CA ALA A 139 2.55 -41.44 -38.81
C ALA A 139 1.55 -41.41 -39.98
N GLU A 140 1.85 -40.59 -40.99
CA GLU A 140 1.61 -40.73 -42.45
C GLU A 140 0.42 -41.52 -43.07
N GLU A 141 -0.01 -40.98 -44.23
CA GLU A 141 -0.80 -41.57 -45.35
C GLU A 141 -2.31 -41.81 -45.07
N GLU A 142 -3.27 -41.37 -45.89
CA GLU A 142 -3.35 -41.12 -47.34
C GLU A 142 -4.53 -40.15 -47.65
#